data_AF-A0A653W2M8-F1
#
_entry.id   AF-A0A653W2M8-F1
#
_cell.length_a   1.000
_cell.length_b   1.000
_cell.length_c   1.000
_cell.angle_alpha   90.00
_cell.angle_beta   90.00
_cell.angle_gamma   90.00
#
_symmetry.space_group_name_H-M   'P 1'
#
loop_
_entity.id
_entity.type
_entity.pdbx_description
1 polymer ?
#
loop_
_entity_poly.entity_id
_entity_poly.type
_entity_poly.pdbx_seq_one_letter_code
_entity_poly.pdbx_strand_id
1 'polypeptide(L)'
;MSYVDGFVAAVPAANREAYIEHARKTAPLFKENGATRIAEHWGDDVPHGKQTDFYRAVAAKDDEVVVFSWVEWPSKEARDAGWQKIMEDPRMAPGANPMPFDGARMIYGGFAGIDL
;
A
#
# COMPACT_ATOMS: atom_id res chain seq x y z
N MET A 1 16.80 12.42 -5.56
CA MET A 1 16.81 11.21 -4.71
C MET A 1 15.50 10.49 -4.92
N SER A 2 15.53 9.16 -4.98
CA SER A 2 14.31 8.35 -5.04
C SER A 2 13.43 8.64 -3.81
N TYR A 3 12.12 8.56 -3.99
CA TYR A 3 11.13 8.76 -2.93
C TYR A 3 10.20 7.56 -2.89
N VAL A 4 9.75 7.17 -1.70
CA VAL A 4 8.92 5.98 -1.50
C VAL A 4 7.67 6.34 -0.71
N ASP A 5 6.49 5.95 -1.19
CA ASP A 5 5.33 5.78 -0.31
C ASP A 5 5.34 4.34 0.21
N GLY A 6 5.36 4.16 1.53
CA GLY A 6 5.27 2.85 2.18
C GLY A 6 3.90 2.65 2.84
N PHE A 7 3.39 1.43 2.78
CA PHE A 7 2.07 1.04 3.28
C PHE A 7 2.15 -0.27 4.06
N VAL A 8 1.35 -0.36 5.12
CA VAL A 8 1.05 -1.62 5.81
C VAL A 8 -0.45 -1.68 6.04
N ALA A 9 -1.07 -2.79 5.65
CA ALA A 9 -2.50 -3.02 5.83
C ALA A 9 -2.76 -4.40 6.44
N ALA A 10 -3.86 -4.54 7.19
CA ALA A 10 -4.39 -5.83 7.62
C ALA A 10 -5.53 -6.23 6.68
N VAL A 11 -5.39 -7.36 5.99
CA VAL A 11 -6.36 -7.85 5.01
C VAL A 11 -6.94 -9.18 5.50
N PRO A 12 -8.27 -9.36 5.53
CA PRO A 12 -8.85 -10.67 5.85
C PRO A 12 -8.24 -11.76 4.98
N ALA A 13 -7.84 -12.89 5.57
CA ALA A 13 -7.18 -13.97 4.85
C ALA A 13 -8.04 -14.50 3.68
N ALA A 14 -9.37 -14.51 3.88
CA ALA A 14 -10.35 -14.88 2.87
C ALA A 14 -10.43 -13.92 1.67
N ASN A 15 -9.85 -12.71 1.79
CA ASN A 15 -9.90 -11.66 0.77
C ASN A 15 -8.61 -11.57 -0.05
N ARG A 16 -7.71 -12.56 0.01
CA ARG A 16 -6.43 -12.52 -0.70
C ARG A 16 -6.58 -12.27 -2.19
N GLU A 17 -7.46 -12.99 -2.87
CA GLU A 17 -7.70 -12.82 -4.31
C GLU A 17 -8.32 -11.46 -4.62
N ALA A 18 -9.27 -11.00 -3.79
CA ALA A 18 -9.86 -9.66 -3.92
C ALA A 18 -8.83 -8.55 -3.75
N TYR A 19 -7.86 -8.73 -2.85
CA TYR A 19 -6.72 -7.82 -2.68
C TYR A 19 -5.82 -7.78 -3.92
N ILE A 20 -5.49 -8.95 -4.48
CA ILE A 20 -4.70 -9.03 -5.71
C ILE A 20 -5.40 -8.32 -6.87
N GLU A 21 -6.72 -8.48 -7.01
CA GLU A 21 -7.51 -7.79 -8.02
C GLU A 21 -7.54 -6.28 -7.79
N HIS A 22 -7.73 -5.84 -6.54
CA HIS A 22 -7.67 -4.43 -6.15
C HIS A 22 -6.31 -3.82 -6.54
N ALA A 23 -5.20 -4.47 -6.17
CA ALA A 23 -3.85 -4.01 -6.47
C ALA A 23 -3.56 -4.01 -7.99
N ARG A 24 -4.05 -5.00 -8.74
CA ARG A 24 -3.91 -5.05 -10.22
C ARG A 24 -4.62 -3.90 -10.92
N LYS A 25 -5.71 -3.38 -10.35
CA LYS A 25 -6.40 -2.19 -10.87
C LYS A 25 -5.69 -0.89 -10.50
N THR A 26 -5.13 -0.83 -9.29
CA THR A 26 -4.47 0.39 -8.76
C THR A 26 -3.05 0.59 -9.30
N ALA A 27 -2.24 -0.48 -9.42
CA ALA A 27 -0.83 -0.37 -9.79
C ALA A 27 -0.58 0.30 -11.16
N PRO A 28 -1.37 0.06 -12.23
CA PRO A 28 -1.22 0.78 -13.49
C PRO A 28 -1.42 2.28 -13.35
N LEU A 29 -2.34 2.74 -12.48
CA LEU A 29 -2.60 4.15 -12.25
C LEU A 29 -1.39 4.86 -11.65
N PHE A 30 -0.69 4.20 -10.73
CA PHE A 30 0.58 4.69 -10.20
C PHE A 30 1.64 4.84 -11.30
N LYS A 31 1.79 3.83 -12.16
CA LYS A 31 2.73 3.87 -13.29
C LYS A 31 2.40 4.97 -14.30
N GLU A 32 1.13 5.10 -14.68
CA GLU A 32 0.63 6.16 -15.57
C GLU A 32 0.97 7.55 -15.04
N ASN A 33 1.03 7.71 -13.71
CA ASN A 33 1.26 8.98 -13.03
C ASN A 33 2.70 9.15 -12.51
N GLY A 34 3.66 8.35 -13.00
CA GLY A 34 5.09 8.61 -12.80
C GLY A 34 5.78 7.73 -11.76
N ALA A 35 5.10 6.76 -11.15
CA ALA A 35 5.75 5.78 -10.29
C ALA A 35 6.70 4.88 -11.09
N THR A 36 7.88 4.60 -10.55
CA THR A 36 8.91 3.76 -11.16
C THR A 36 8.75 2.30 -10.78
N ARG A 37 8.16 1.98 -9.63
CA ARG A 37 7.89 0.62 -9.19
C ARG A 37 6.73 0.58 -8.20
N ILE A 38 5.98 -0.51 -8.21
CA ILE A 38 4.96 -0.85 -7.21
C ILE A 38 5.31 -2.27 -6.76
N ALA A 39 5.27 -2.53 -5.47
CA ALA A 39 5.47 -3.85 -4.91
C ALA A 39 4.43 -4.14 -3.83
N GLU A 40 3.84 -5.33 -3.89
CA GLU A 40 2.78 -5.80 -3.00
C GLU A 40 3.22 -7.16 -2.44
N HIS A 41 3.32 -7.28 -1.13
CA HIS A 41 3.83 -8.50 -0.48
C HIS A 41 2.89 -8.98 0.63
N TRP A 42 2.29 -10.15 0.41
CA TRP A 42 1.46 -10.85 1.37
C TRP A 42 2.33 -11.46 2.48
N GLY A 43 1.94 -11.31 3.74
CA GLY A 43 2.65 -11.88 4.88
C GLY A 43 2.76 -13.41 4.78
N ASP A 44 3.98 -13.91 4.93
CA ASP A 44 4.33 -15.34 4.86
C ASP A 44 4.97 -15.78 6.18
N ASP A 45 6.10 -15.19 6.55
CA ASP A 45 6.78 -15.39 7.83
C ASP A 45 6.92 -14.05 8.59
N VAL A 46 5.85 -13.66 9.30
CA VAL A 46 5.77 -12.39 10.04
C VAL A 46 5.71 -12.68 11.54
N PRO A 47 6.78 -12.41 12.31
CA PRO A 47 6.82 -12.78 13.71
C PRO A 47 5.93 -11.88 14.59
N HIS A 48 5.32 -12.48 15.61
CA HIS A 48 4.66 -11.75 16.69
C HIS A 48 5.65 -11.33 17.77
N GLY A 49 5.66 -10.04 18.08
CA GLY A 49 6.52 -9.43 19.08
C GLY A 49 5.82 -9.24 20.42
N LYS A 50 6.59 -8.83 21.43
CA LYS A 50 6.07 -8.52 22.78
C LYS A 50 5.72 -7.05 22.97
N GLN A 51 6.44 -6.14 22.30
CA GLN A 51 6.23 -4.69 22.40
C GLN A 51 5.60 -4.13 21.12
N THR A 52 6.20 -4.46 19.98
CA THR A 52 5.74 -4.06 18.65
C THR A 52 5.92 -5.21 17.67
N ASP A 53 5.07 -5.24 16.66
CA ASP A 53 5.17 -6.12 15.50
C ASP A 53 4.27 -5.57 14.38
N PHE A 54 4.38 -6.15 13.19
CA PHE A 54 3.60 -5.71 12.03
C PHE A 54 2.09 -5.85 12.24
N TYR A 55 1.62 -6.91 12.92
CA TYR A 55 0.21 -7.10 13.21
C TYR A 55 -0.32 -6.01 14.15
N ARG A 56 0.42 -5.66 15.21
CA ARG A 56 0.09 -4.56 16.12
C ARG A 56 0.10 -3.21 15.45
N ALA A 57 1.01 -2.98 14.51
CA ALA A 57 1.13 -1.70 13.79
C ALA A 57 -0.14 -1.30 13.04
N VAL A 58 -0.91 -2.29 12.58
CA VAL A 58 -2.19 -2.10 11.87
C VAL A 58 -3.40 -2.62 12.66
N ALA A 59 -3.22 -2.88 13.96
CA ALA A 59 -4.25 -3.47 14.82
C ALA A 59 -4.99 -4.64 14.14
N ALA A 60 -4.23 -5.57 13.56
CA ALA A 60 -4.76 -6.73 12.85
C ALA A 60 -5.59 -7.64 13.77
N LYS A 61 -6.66 -8.19 13.22
CA LYS A 61 -7.48 -9.23 13.86
C LYS A 61 -6.90 -10.62 13.57
N ASP A 62 -7.36 -11.61 14.32
CA ASP A 62 -6.86 -13.00 14.23
C ASP A 62 -7.07 -13.64 12.84
N ASP A 63 -8.04 -13.16 12.06
CA ASP A 63 -8.37 -13.65 10.73
C ASP A 63 -7.72 -12.83 9.59
N GLU A 64 -6.80 -11.90 9.92
CA GLU A 64 -6.17 -11.01 8.96
C GLU A 64 -4.69 -11.29 8.77
N VAL A 65 -4.21 -11.06 7.55
CA VAL A 65 -2.80 -11.14 7.18
C VAL A 65 -2.30 -9.73 6.90
N VAL A 66 -1.10 -9.43 7.38
CA VAL A 66 -0.42 -8.18 7.03
C VAL A 66 -0.02 -8.21 5.56
N VAL A 67 -0.26 -7.11 4.86
CA VAL A 67 0.35 -6.80 3.58
C VAL A 67 1.34 -5.65 3.77
N PHE A 68 2.56 -5.85 3.30
CA PHE A 68 3.58 -4.81 3.20
C PHE A 68 3.73 -4.41 1.74
N SER A 69 3.62 -3.11 1.46
CA SER A 69 3.71 -2.63 0.10
C SER A 69 4.30 -1.24 -0.01
N TRP A 70 4.78 -0.92 -1.20
CA TRP A 70 5.35 0.38 -1.47
C TRP A 70 5.26 0.80 -2.94
N VAL A 71 5.32 2.10 -3.15
CA VAL A 71 5.42 2.74 -4.47
C VAL A 71 6.70 3.56 -4.51
N GLU A 72 7.55 3.29 -5.49
CA GLU A 72 8.78 4.04 -5.74
C GLU A 72 8.53 5.14 -6.78
N TRP A 73 9.13 6.29 -6.53
CA TRP A 73 9.01 7.50 -7.33
C TRP A 73 10.40 8.08 -7.63
N PRO A 74 10.57 8.78 -8.77
CA PRO A 74 11.86 9.35 -9.13
C PRO A 74 12.24 10.55 -8.23
N SER A 75 11.26 11.25 -7.66
CA SER A 75 11.43 12.33 -6.68
C SER A 75 10.15 12.59 -5.89
N LYS A 76 10.23 13.41 -4.84
CA LYS A 76 9.05 13.83 -4.07
C LYS A 76 8.09 14.67 -4.92
N GLU A 77 8.61 15.53 -5.78
CA GLU A 77 7.81 16.38 -6.66
C GLU A 77 7.00 15.53 -7.64
N ALA A 78 7.62 14.50 -8.22
CA ALA A 78 6.93 13.54 -9.07
C ALA A 78 5.87 12.76 -8.30
N ARG A 79 6.20 12.33 -7.07
CA ARG A 79 5.25 11.67 -6.16
C ARG A 79 4.04 12.54 -5.87
N ASP A 80 4.23 13.79 -5.47
CA ASP A 80 3.12 14.67 -5.09
C ASP A 80 2.20 14.97 -6.28
N ALA A 81 2.79 15.26 -7.45
CA ALA A 81 2.03 15.50 -8.68
C ALA A 81 1.28 14.24 -9.15
N GLY A 82 1.91 13.07 -9.04
CA GLY A 82 1.30 11.79 -9.40
C GLY A 82 0.17 11.41 -8.44
N TRP A 83 0.40 11.54 -7.13
CA TRP A 83 -0.60 11.23 -6.09
C TRP A 83 -1.86 12.08 -6.23
N GLN A 84 -1.72 13.38 -6.49
CA GLN A 84 -2.86 14.26 -6.71
C GLN A 84 -3.76 13.75 -7.84
N LYS A 85 -3.17 13.41 -9.00
CA LYS A 85 -3.91 12.90 -10.15
C LYS A 85 -4.60 11.57 -9.86
N ILE A 86 -3.94 10.68 -9.12
CA ILE A 86 -4.50 9.37 -8.74
C ILE A 86 -5.73 9.54 -7.84
N MET A 87 -5.66 10.45 -6.87
CA MET A 87 -6.80 10.71 -5.97
C MET A 87 -7.99 11.35 -6.69
N GLU A 88 -7.74 12.11 -7.76
CA GLU A 88 -8.77 12.70 -8.63
C GLU A 88 -9.27 11.71 -9.70
N ASP A 89 -8.62 10.55 -9.88
CA ASP A 89 -8.98 9.58 -10.91
C ASP A 89 -10.29 8.84 -10.54
N PRO A 90 -11.33 8.86 -11.40
CA PRO A 90 -12.59 8.20 -11.10
C PRO A 90 -12.46 6.68 -10.94
N ARG A 91 -11.39 6.07 -11.47
CA ARG A 91 -11.08 4.63 -11.29
C ARG A 91 -10.70 4.29 -9.84
N MET A 92 -10.32 5.28 -9.04
CA MET A 92 -10.01 5.13 -7.62
C MET A 92 -11.21 5.38 -6.69
N ALA A 93 -12.36 5.77 -7.23
CA ALA A 93 -13.56 5.95 -6.42
C ALA A 93 -13.94 4.63 -5.70
N PRO A 94 -14.44 4.68 -4.45
CA PRO A 94 -14.75 3.47 -3.67
C PRO A 94 -15.70 2.48 -4.36
N GLY A 95 -16.59 2.97 -5.23
CA GLY A 95 -17.49 2.11 -6.02
C GLY A 95 -16.83 1.43 -7.22
N ALA A 96 -15.72 1.98 -7.73
CA ALA A 96 -14.99 1.44 -8.88
C ALA A 96 -13.92 0.42 -8.45
N ASN A 97 -13.24 0.69 -7.34
CA ASN A 97 -12.22 -0.19 -6.78
C ASN A 97 -12.34 -0.30 -5.25
N PRO A 98 -13.34 -1.04 -4.74
CA PRO A 98 -13.59 -1.14 -3.30
C PRO A 98 -12.37 -1.72 -2.58
N MET A 99 -12.05 -1.19 -1.41
CA MET A 99 -10.97 -1.71 -0.57
C MET A 99 -11.42 -3.04 0.06
N PRO A 100 -10.69 -4.16 -0.17
CA PRO A 100 -11.02 -5.46 0.41
C PRO A 100 -10.51 -5.60 1.86
N PHE A 101 -10.20 -4.48 2.51
CA PHE A 101 -9.67 -4.36 3.86
C PHE A 101 -10.13 -3.05 4.52
N ASP A 102 -9.87 -2.92 5.82
CA ASP A 102 -10.22 -1.72 6.58
C ASP A 102 -9.18 -0.61 6.39
N GLY A 103 -9.47 0.32 5.50
CA GLY A 103 -8.59 1.46 5.21
C GLY A 103 -8.33 2.39 6.40
N ALA A 104 -9.14 2.36 7.46
CA ALA A 104 -8.92 3.19 8.64
C ALA A 104 -7.75 2.70 9.51
N ARG A 105 -7.36 1.42 9.38
CA ARG A 105 -6.23 0.81 10.10
C ARG A 105 -4.94 0.75 9.27
N MET A 106 -5.03 1.04 7.97
CA MET A 106 -3.85 1.11 7.12
C MET A 106 -2.96 2.25 7.60
N ILE A 107 -1.67 1.95 7.78
CA ILE A 107 -0.65 2.97 8.02
C ILE A 107 0.07 3.26 6.71
N TYR A 108 0.39 4.53 6.47
CA TYR A 108 1.10 4.96 5.27
C TYR A 108 2.01 6.16 5.57
N GLY A 109 3.04 6.33 4.76
CA GLY A 109 3.96 7.45 4.88
C GLY A 109 4.85 7.61 3.66
N GLY A 110 5.35 8.83 3.46
CA GLY A 110 6.34 9.14 2.43
C GLY A 110 7.75 9.22 3.03
N PHE A 111 8.73 8.66 2.32
CA PHE A 111 10.10 8.50 2.79
C PHE A 111 11.09 8.93 1.70
N ALA A 112 12.04 9.79 2.05
CA ALA A 112 13.16 10.11 1.17
C ALA A 112 14.20 8.98 1.23
N GLY A 113 14.75 8.60 0.07
CA GLY A 113 15.90 7.73 0.02
C GLY A 113 17.10 8.37 0.73
N ILE A 114 17.87 7.56 1.44
CA ILE A 114 19.18 7.93 2.00
C ILE A 114 20.26 7.21 1.18
N ASP A 115 21.39 7.87 0.97
CA ASP A 115 22.55 7.25 0.33
C ASP A 115 23.17 6.22 1.30
N LEU A 116 23.61 5.08 0.76
CA LEU A 116 24.26 3.99 1.51
C LEU A 116 25.74 3.87 1.12
#